data_AF-A0A8H5G159-F1
#
_entry.id   AF-A0A8H5G159-F1
#
_cell.length_a   1.000
_cell.length_b   1.000
_cell.length_c   1.000
_cell.angle_alpha   90.00
_cell.angle_beta   90.00
_cell.angle_gamma   90.00
#
_symmetry.space_group_name_H-M   'P 1'
#
loop_
_entity.id
_entity.type
_entity.pdbx_description
1 polymer ?
#
loop_
_entity_poly.entity_id
_entity_poly.type
_entity_poly.pdbx_seq_one_letter_code
_entity_poly.pdbx_strand_id
1 'polypeptide(L)'
;MSSPLKRRAATKVISYQEEDDLFNEELAVDTSTSRNSRKRSQNASDHYEDEAMPVDNSSSEEYEEKEVPSLSSKSKGRKRAPRKDLNSSPKKTPRKSTGKTKKKSKLDMSQFFWPAYRAQMEGGCCIFEFCDPTKLLLLFHTPDLRDILLKAPDAVWRAARENVGMPELEAKDISERQYITLVFNKDCHNNCGMRNVQRVNFVNCARLCGDCLFATKFERKSQYEKYLRSLHPKAFECAKDSAFSDTGYRKPRGIEKLLAKLRDMRGKELDDFVEHRRILKEQIARDARRIREWVDQQDTKRYQSAEDKKQSRKVAIRAKLLSPEMGWNEDDLDDVFWAGWKEIDQPAELTPAIWKRIKDPLLNTLRLRLIETRNRERRDVLRARYRVLLQDDPKPDIFPSFETFSHFPDVEPLWNKNKCSGDDTPEPVERETFVVLDETEWNAALVPIKASVATYQVEMETLAKERLVKAYTDKGLVVPSDPIQDPRSMFRYKAPLVLNLDYPDERDAVLPFPAIHRVMRDRQDGSRFNVVAAVAAEFRTVPEVRGWFDGRNDTLKVDLGATACEGGMPF
;
A
#
# COMPACT_ATOMS: atom_id res chain seq x y z
N MET A 1 6.65 26.85 84.97
CA MET A 1 7.06 27.74 83.88
C MET A 1 7.33 26.90 82.65
N SER A 2 6.31 26.70 81.80
CA SER A 2 6.38 25.86 80.60
C SER A 2 6.16 26.73 79.38
N SER A 3 7.17 26.80 78.49
CA SER A 3 7.07 27.40 77.16
C SER A 3 7.08 26.30 76.10
N PRO A 4 6.16 26.30 75.12
CA PRO A 4 6.24 25.39 74.00
C PRO A 4 6.90 26.06 72.79
N LEU A 5 7.92 25.37 72.25
CA LEU A 5 8.57 25.68 70.97
C LEU A 5 7.62 25.38 69.80
N LYS A 6 7.21 26.43 69.08
CA LYS A 6 6.54 26.30 67.77
C LYS A 6 7.59 26.13 66.67
N ARG A 7 7.73 24.93 66.11
CA ARG A 7 8.37 24.73 64.79
C ARG A 7 7.32 24.91 63.70
N ARG A 8 7.50 25.92 62.84
CA ARG A 8 6.80 26.05 61.55
C ARG A 8 7.72 25.51 60.46
N ALA A 9 7.36 24.37 59.87
CA ALA A 9 7.85 23.97 58.56
C ALA A 9 6.88 24.54 57.51
N ALA A 10 7.36 25.46 56.68
CA ALA A 10 6.62 26.01 55.56
C ALA A 10 7.08 25.30 54.28
N THR A 11 6.37 24.25 53.89
CA THR A 11 6.52 23.64 52.55
C THR A 11 5.75 24.50 51.57
N LYS A 12 6.45 25.36 50.84
CA LYS A 12 5.87 26.24 49.82
C LYS A 12 5.64 25.40 48.55
N VAL A 13 4.43 24.85 48.41
CA VAL A 13 3.95 24.26 47.15
C VAL A 13 3.72 25.41 46.19
N ILE A 14 4.58 25.57 45.19
CA ILE A 14 4.39 26.54 44.10
C ILE A 14 3.41 25.91 43.10
N SER A 15 2.16 26.35 43.10
CA SER A 15 1.16 25.93 42.11
C SER A 15 1.36 26.70 40.79
N TYR A 16 1.91 26.05 39.78
CA TYR A 16 2.11 26.62 38.44
C TYR A 16 0.88 26.38 37.54
N GLN A 17 -0.24 27.06 37.81
CA GLN A 17 -1.42 27.06 36.93
C GLN A 17 -1.33 28.09 35.78
N GLU A 18 -0.33 28.98 35.77
CA GLU A 18 -0.19 30.02 34.73
C GLU A 18 0.40 29.53 33.40
N GLU A 19 0.84 28.26 33.29
CA GLU A 19 1.42 27.73 32.05
C GLU A 19 0.37 27.26 31.02
N ASP A 20 -0.90 27.08 31.41
CA ASP A 20 -2.00 26.65 30.53
C ASP A 20 -2.53 27.77 29.61
N ASP A 21 -2.36 29.04 29.99
CA ASP A 21 -2.87 30.18 29.22
C ASP A 21 -2.08 30.42 27.92
N LEU A 22 -0.79 30.07 27.91
CA LEU A 22 0.09 30.28 26.75
C LEU A 22 -0.18 29.34 25.57
N PHE A 23 -0.87 28.22 25.80
CA PHE A 23 -1.27 27.28 24.74
C PHE A 23 -2.74 27.46 24.32
N ASN A 24 -3.60 27.93 25.23
CA ASN A 24 -5.00 28.24 24.92
C ASN A 24 -5.14 29.49 24.03
N GLU A 25 -4.23 30.47 24.15
CA GLU A 25 -4.28 31.71 23.34
C GLU A 25 -4.10 31.44 21.82
N GLU A 26 -3.36 30.39 21.44
CA GLU A 26 -3.13 30.03 20.02
C GLU A 26 -4.36 29.32 19.38
N LEU A 27 -5.26 28.77 20.20
CA LEU A 27 -6.52 28.12 19.77
C LEU A 27 -7.75 29.04 19.88
N ALA A 28 -7.64 30.16 20.61
CA ALA A 28 -8.73 31.11 20.82
C ALA A 28 -8.79 32.25 19.79
N VAL A 29 -7.89 32.27 18.79
CA VAL A 29 -7.92 33.31 17.74
C VAL A 29 -9.13 33.10 16.82
N ASP A 30 -9.97 34.14 16.81
CA ASP A 30 -11.28 34.24 16.20
C ASP A 30 -11.37 33.74 14.74
N THR A 31 -12.38 32.89 14.49
CA THR A 31 -12.75 32.43 13.15
C THR A 31 -13.76 33.39 12.53
N SER A 32 -13.31 34.60 12.21
CA SER A 32 -14.18 35.60 11.57
C SER A 32 -13.54 36.35 10.41
N THR A 33 -12.70 35.73 9.57
CA THR A 33 -12.48 36.26 8.20
C THR A 33 -11.79 35.29 7.23
N SER A 34 -12.15 35.41 5.95
CA SER A 34 -11.48 34.86 4.76
C SER A 34 -11.84 33.43 4.30
N ARG A 35 -13.06 33.29 3.78
CA ARG A 35 -13.34 32.37 2.67
C ARG A 35 -13.06 33.12 1.37
N ASN A 36 -11.86 32.99 0.80
CA ASN A 36 -11.61 33.10 -0.65
C ASN A 36 -10.14 32.84 -0.98
N SER A 37 -9.79 31.57 -1.23
CA SER A 37 -8.75 31.16 -2.19
C SER A 37 -8.68 29.63 -2.22
N ARG A 38 -9.29 29.02 -3.22
CA ARG A 38 -9.04 27.62 -3.60
C ARG A 38 -8.50 27.62 -5.02
N LYS A 39 -7.21 27.34 -5.19
CA LYS A 39 -6.67 26.76 -6.41
C LYS A 39 -5.39 25.97 -6.09
N ARG A 40 -5.49 24.66 -6.39
CA ARG A 40 -4.43 23.82 -6.97
C ARG A 40 -3.27 23.36 -6.07
N SER A 41 -3.38 22.13 -5.57
CA SER A 41 -2.32 21.12 -5.76
C SER A 41 -2.95 19.72 -5.82
N GLN A 42 -2.57 18.97 -6.84
CA GLN A 42 -2.86 17.54 -7.00
C GLN A 42 -1.50 16.87 -7.22
N ASN A 43 -1.35 15.69 -6.62
CA ASN A 43 -0.35 14.66 -6.88
C ASN A 43 1.05 14.85 -6.29
N ALA A 44 1.22 14.33 -5.08
CA ALA A 44 2.38 13.54 -4.70
C ALA A 44 1.88 12.38 -3.83
N SER A 45 1.79 11.18 -4.41
CA SER A 45 1.57 9.94 -3.67
C SER A 45 2.94 9.35 -3.37
N ASP A 46 3.48 9.67 -2.20
CA ASP A 46 4.65 8.98 -1.68
C ASP A 46 4.18 7.62 -1.14
N HIS A 47 4.55 6.58 -1.88
CA HIS A 47 4.47 5.18 -1.47
C HIS A 47 5.60 4.96 -0.45
N TYR A 48 5.25 4.70 0.81
CA TYR A 48 6.19 4.21 1.80
C TYR A 48 5.97 2.70 1.92
N GLU A 49 7.04 1.94 1.76
CA GLU A 49 7.11 0.53 2.10
C GLU A 49 7.13 0.43 3.63
N ASP A 50 6.14 -0.26 4.19
CA ASP A 50 6.17 -0.68 5.60
C ASP A 50 7.25 -1.76 5.72
N GLU A 51 8.37 -1.44 6.37
CA GLU A 51 9.33 -2.46 6.77
C GLU A 51 8.68 -3.36 7.81
N ALA A 52 8.48 -4.62 7.41
CA ALA A 52 8.00 -5.69 8.26
C ALA A 52 8.95 -5.91 9.43
N MET A 53 8.42 -5.90 10.66
CA MET A 53 9.14 -6.38 11.82
C MET A 53 9.44 -7.89 11.67
N PRO A 54 10.63 -8.36 12.08
CA PRO A 54 10.98 -9.79 11.99
C PRO A 54 10.09 -10.58 12.93
N VAL A 55 9.23 -11.42 12.36
CA VAL A 55 8.50 -12.45 13.09
C VAL A 55 9.36 -13.71 13.02
N ASP A 56 9.87 -14.14 14.18
CA ASP A 56 10.48 -15.46 14.34
C ASP A 56 9.44 -16.52 13.95
N ASN A 57 9.67 -17.22 12.84
CA ASN A 57 8.96 -18.46 12.55
C ASN A 57 9.89 -19.48 11.87
N SER A 58 10.32 -20.44 12.68
CA SER A 58 10.88 -21.72 12.25
C SER A 58 9.76 -22.60 11.69
N SER A 59 9.55 -22.58 10.37
CA SER A 59 9.06 -23.73 9.60
C SER A 59 9.19 -23.42 8.11
N SER A 60 10.13 -24.08 7.44
CA SER A 60 10.40 -23.94 6.01
C SER A 60 9.38 -24.71 5.18
N GLU A 61 8.44 -24.00 4.55
CA GLU A 61 7.76 -24.47 3.35
C GLU A 61 8.05 -23.48 2.21
N GLU A 62 8.72 -24.00 1.19
CA GLU A 62 9.12 -23.32 -0.03
C GLU A 62 7.86 -22.91 -0.82
N TYR A 63 7.48 -21.63 -0.74
CA TYR A 63 6.42 -21.06 -1.58
C TYR A 63 7.05 -20.40 -2.81
N GLU A 64 6.75 -20.97 -3.98
CA GLU A 64 7.17 -20.48 -5.29
C GLU A 64 6.37 -19.21 -5.65
N GLU A 65 7.05 -18.06 -5.61
CA GLU A 65 6.46 -16.74 -5.87
C GLU A 65 6.17 -16.56 -7.37
N LYS A 66 4.92 -16.77 -7.79
CA LYS A 66 4.48 -16.51 -9.17
C LYS A 66 4.11 -15.03 -9.34
N GLU A 67 4.95 -14.29 -10.07
CA GLU A 67 4.69 -12.92 -10.49
C GLU A 67 3.34 -12.80 -11.23
N VAL A 68 2.40 -12.07 -10.63
CA VAL A 68 1.11 -11.71 -11.25
C VAL A 68 1.33 -10.48 -12.15
N PRO A 69 0.95 -10.50 -13.44
CA PRO A 69 1.11 -9.34 -14.30
C PRO A 69 0.31 -8.14 -13.79
N SER A 70 0.99 -7.05 -13.46
CA SER A 70 0.39 -5.79 -13.01
C SER A 70 -0.44 -5.15 -14.13
N LEU A 71 -1.75 -5.42 -14.16
CA LEU A 71 -2.70 -4.70 -15.00
C LEU A 71 -2.93 -3.29 -14.40
N SER A 72 -2.08 -2.34 -14.80
CA SER A 72 -2.30 -0.92 -14.54
C SER A 72 -3.53 -0.41 -15.32
N SER A 73 -4.71 -0.60 -14.73
CA SER A 73 -5.94 0.01 -15.21
C SER A 73 -5.89 1.52 -14.94
N LYS A 74 -5.38 2.27 -15.90
CA LYS A 74 -5.56 3.73 -15.98
C LYS A 74 -7.07 4.00 -16.02
N SER A 75 -7.66 4.27 -14.87
CA SER A 75 -9.02 4.78 -14.76
C SER A 75 -9.06 6.17 -15.43
N LYS A 76 -9.44 6.19 -16.71
CA LYS A 76 -9.78 7.43 -17.41
C LYS A 76 -10.95 8.05 -16.65
N GLY A 77 -10.66 9.12 -15.91
CA GLY A 77 -11.66 9.94 -15.25
C GLY A 77 -12.78 10.29 -16.23
N ARG A 78 -13.98 9.79 -15.93
CA ARG A 78 -15.21 10.13 -16.65
C ARG A 78 -15.38 11.65 -16.60
N LYS A 79 -14.99 12.33 -17.69
CA LYS A 79 -15.38 13.72 -17.94
C LYS A 79 -16.90 13.76 -17.93
N ARG A 80 -17.49 14.35 -16.88
CA ARG A 80 -18.91 14.68 -16.85
C ARG A 80 -19.20 15.56 -18.07
N ALA A 81 -20.16 15.14 -18.89
CA ALA A 81 -20.63 15.90 -20.03
C ALA A 81 -21.08 17.30 -19.58
N PRO A 82 -20.81 18.35 -20.39
CA PRO A 82 -21.34 19.69 -20.12
C PRO A 82 -22.87 19.63 -20.23
N ARG A 83 -23.55 20.02 -19.14
CA ARG A 83 -24.99 20.30 -19.19
C ARG A 83 -25.20 21.45 -20.18
N LYS A 84 -25.94 21.19 -21.26
CA LYS A 84 -26.45 22.21 -22.17
C LYS A 84 -27.36 23.14 -21.38
N ASP A 85 -26.97 24.41 -21.31
CA ASP A 85 -27.82 25.51 -20.87
C ASP A 85 -29.00 25.66 -21.83
N LEU A 86 -30.15 25.11 -21.44
CA LEU A 86 -31.43 25.45 -22.07
C LEU A 86 -31.94 26.73 -21.42
N ASN A 87 -31.53 27.81 -22.07
CA ASN A 87 -32.05 29.15 -21.93
C ASN A 87 -33.52 29.15 -22.43
N SER A 88 -34.48 29.05 -21.51
CA SER A 88 -35.86 29.47 -21.79
C SER A 88 -36.50 29.99 -20.51
N SER A 89 -36.69 31.31 -20.49
CA SER A 89 -37.34 32.03 -19.41
C SER A 89 -38.86 31.86 -19.48
N PRO A 90 -39.55 31.45 -18.40
CA PRO A 90 -40.97 31.71 -18.25
C PRO A 90 -41.17 33.13 -17.69
N LYS A 91 -42.00 33.91 -18.39
CA LYS A 91 -42.43 35.26 -18.02
C LYS A 91 -42.91 35.33 -16.57
N LYS A 92 -42.27 36.21 -15.79
CA LYS A 92 -42.70 36.60 -14.43
C LYS A 92 -44.02 37.38 -14.52
N THR A 93 -45.07 36.87 -13.89
CA THR A 93 -46.24 37.66 -13.52
C THR A 93 -45.97 38.40 -12.19
N PRO A 94 -46.41 39.67 -12.05
CA PRO A 94 -46.14 40.47 -10.85
C PRO A 94 -47.10 40.05 -9.73
N ARG A 95 -46.61 39.27 -8.76
CA ARG A 95 -47.34 39.03 -7.51
C ARG A 95 -47.04 40.15 -6.51
N LYS A 96 -48.10 40.90 -6.19
CA LYS A 96 -48.16 41.96 -5.19
C LYS A 96 -47.66 41.46 -3.82
N SER A 97 -46.73 42.21 -3.26
CA SER A 97 -46.18 42.10 -1.93
C SER A 97 -47.11 42.74 -0.89
N THR A 98 -47.82 41.94 -0.11
CA THR A 98 -48.40 42.38 1.17
C THR A 98 -48.65 41.16 2.06
N GLY A 99 -47.61 40.75 2.78
CA GLY A 99 -47.72 39.73 3.82
C GLY A 99 -46.72 40.07 4.92
N LYS A 100 -47.21 40.72 5.99
CA LYS A 100 -46.46 41.00 7.21
C LYS A 100 -45.92 39.68 7.76
N THR A 101 -44.64 39.39 7.53
CA THR A 101 -43.92 38.30 8.18
C THR A 101 -43.94 38.55 9.67
N LYS A 102 -44.81 37.81 10.39
CA LYS A 102 -44.73 37.67 11.84
C LYS A 102 -43.28 37.31 12.17
N LYS A 103 -42.59 38.21 12.87
CA LYS A 103 -41.30 37.92 13.51
C LYS A 103 -41.53 36.67 14.37
N LYS A 104 -41.15 35.49 13.86
CA LYS A 104 -40.97 34.32 14.72
C LYS A 104 -39.89 34.74 15.69
N SER A 105 -40.28 35.10 16.91
CA SER A 105 -39.37 35.20 18.03
C SER A 105 -38.57 33.91 18.03
N LYS A 106 -37.26 34.00 17.73
CA LYS A 106 -36.34 32.91 18.04
C LYS A 106 -36.56 32.67 19.52
N LEU A 107 -37.27 31.61 19.85
CA LEU A 107 -37.35 31.10 21.20
C LEU A 107 -35.90 30.79 21.53
N ASP A 108 -35.33 31.64 22.38
CA ASP A 108 -33.95 31.52 22.79
C ASP A 108 -33.87 30.24 23.62
N MET A 109 -33.60 29.13 22.94
CA MET A 109 -33.36 27.82 23.55
C MET A 109 -32.29 27.91 24.63
N SER A 110 -31.41 28.91 24.53
CA SER A 110 -30.44 29.20 25.57
C SER A 110 -31.12 29.59 26.89
N GLN A 111 -32.15 30.44 26.91
CA GLN A 111 -32.74 30.90 28.17
C GLN A 111 -33.49 29.81 28.96
N PHE A 112 -34.12 28.84 28.29
CA PHE A 112 -34.92 27.81 28.97
C PHE A 112 -34.16 26.50 29.20
N PHE A 113 -33.32 26.07 28.26
CA PHE A 113 -32.60 24.81 28.40
C PHE A 113 -31.39 24.96 29.34
N TRP A 114 -30.77 26.15 29.39
CA TRP A 114 -29.52 26.34 30.14
C TRP A 114 -29.62 26.22 31.66
N PRO A 115 -30.61 26.80 32.35
CA PRO A 115 -30.69 26.68 33.80
C PRO A 115 -30.99 25.25 34.25
N ALA A 116 -31.86 24.55 33.52
CA ALA A 116 -32.17 23.14 33.78
C ALA A 116 -30.96 22.23 33.51
N TYR A 117 -30.27 22.46 32.39
CA TYR A 117 -29.04 21.72 32.07
C TYR A 117 -27.92 22.01 33.05
N ARG A 118 -27.75 23.28 33.49
CA ARG A 118 -26.75 23.67 34.50
C ARG A 118 -27.05 23.06 35.87
N ALA A 119 -28.31 23.06 36.31
CA ALA A 119 -28.72 22.40 37.55
C ALA A 119 -28.45 20.88 37.49
N GLN A 120 -28.60 20.27 36.31
CA GLN A 120 -28.26 18.86 36.09
C GLN A 120 -26.74 18.62 36.04
N MET A 121 -25.95 19.57 35.53
CA MET A 121 -24.48 19.56 35.60
C MET A 121 -23.98 19.69 37.04
N GLU A 122 -24.64 20.50 37.88
CA GLU A 122 -24.35 20.61 39.31
C GLU A 122 -24.75 19.33 40.09
N GLY A 123 -25.74 18.58 39.57
CA GLY A 123 -26.16 17.28 40.10
C GLY A 123 -25.22 16.09 39.78
N GLY A 124 -24.09 16.32 39.10
CA GLY A 124 -23.01 15.35 38.98
C GLY A 124 -23.16 14.23 37.93
N CYS A 125 -24.17 14.29 37.04
CA CYS A 125 -24.31 13.34 35.93
C CYS A 125 -24.41 14.10 34.60
N CYS A 126 -23.26 14.32 33.95
CA CYS A 126 -23.26 14.94 32.63
C CYS A 126 -23.54 13.88 31.55
N ILE A 127 -24.56 14.05 30.71
CA ILE A 127 -24.84 13.15 29.57
C ILE A 127 -23.62 12.97 28.65
N PHE A 128 -22.70 13.94 28.64
CA PHE A 128 -21.46 13.89 27.89
C PHE A 128 -20.45 12.86 28.43
N GLU A 129 -20.57 12.43 29.69
CA GLU A 129 -19.70 11.38 30.27
C GLU A 129 -19.91 10.01 29.61
N PHE A 130 -21.07 9.76 29.00
CA PHE A 130 -21.36 8.54 28.25
C PHE A 130 -20.98 8.65 26.76
N CYS A 131 -20.49 9.80 26.31
CA CYS A 131 -20.06 9.97 24.93
C CYS A 131 -18.68 9.33 24.72
N ASP A 132 -18.52 8.68 23.57
CA ASP A 132 -17.17 8.39 23.07
C ASP A 132 -16.49 9.70 22.61
N PRO A 133 -15.14 9.75 22.57
CA PRO A 133 -14.42 10.96 22.19
C PRO A 133 -14.79 11.49 20.79
N THR A 134 -15.17 10.59 19.86
CA THR A 134 -15.52 10.99 18.50
C THR A 134 -16.85 11.72 18.46
N LYS A 135 -17.87 11.20 19.14
CA LYS A 135 -19.18 11.85 19.31
C LYS A 135 -19.03 13.16 20.08
N LEU A 136 -18.22 13.18 21.13
CA LEU A 136 -17.96 14.39 21.90
C LEU A 136 -17.34 15.50 21.04
N LEU A 137 -16.38 15.16 20.16
CA LEU A 137 -15.84 16.10 19.19
C LEU A 137 -16.86 16.56 18.13
N LEU A 138 -17.73 15.68 17.65
CA LEU A 138 -18.81 16.07 16.74
C LEU A 138 -19.77 17.07 17.39
N LEU A 139 -20.11 16.87 18.67
CA LEU A 139 -20.89 17.83 19.46
C LEU A 139 -20.11 19.13 19.66
N PHE A 140 -18.81 19.06 19.96
CA PHE A 140 -17.95 20.24 20.11
C PHE A 140 -17.89 21.11 18.85
N HIS A 141 -17.96 20.51 17.66
CA HIS A 141 -18.01 21.23 16.40
C HIS A 141 -19.40 21.82 16.07
N THR A 142 -20.43 21.49 16.84
CA THR A 142 -21.77 22.07 16.68
C THR A 142 -21.80 23.46 17.34
N PRO A 143 -22.08 24.56 16.61
CA PRO A 143 -21.97 25.92 17.15
C PRO A 143 -22.71 26.15 18.47
N ASP A 144 -23.92 25.62 18.60
CA ASP A 144 -24.77 25.79 19.78
C ASP A 144 -24.23 25.04 21.02
N LEU A 145 -23.43 23.99 20.82
CA LEU A 145 -22.85 23.16 21.89
C LEU A 145 -21.37 23.48 22.17
N ARG A 146 -20.70 24.18 21.24
CA ARG A 146 -19.27 24.50 21.34
C ARG A 146 -18.94 25.29 22.60
N ASP A 147 -19.68 26.35 22.88
CA ASP A 147 -19.45 27.20 24.06
C ASP A 147 -19.68 26.46 25.38
N ILE A 148 -20.58 25.47 25.36
CA ILE A 148 -20.87 24.58 26.49
C ILE A 148 -19.66 23.70 26.75
N LEU A 149 -19.20 23.00 25.72
CA LEU A 149 -18.11 22.03 25.80
C LEU A 149 -16.74 22.70 25.97
N LEU A 150 -16.58 23.95 25.53
CA LEU A 150 -15.40 24.77 25.83
C LEU A 150 -15.27 25.08 27.33
N LYS A 151 -16.41 25.21 28.03
CA LYS A 151 -16.49 25.47 29.48
C LYS A 151 -16.69 24.20 30.31
N ALA A 152 -16.86 23.05 29.67
CA ALA A 152 -17.05 21.79 30.38
C ALA A 152 -15.79 21.45 31.18
N PRO A 153 -15.94 20.91 32.41
CA PRO A 153 -14.81 20.53 33.23
C PRO A 153 -14.04 19.37 32.57
N ASP A 154 -12.75 19.27 32.87
CA ASP A 154 -11.90 18.17 32.37
C ASP A 154 -12.42 16.78 32.75
N ALA A 155 -13.22 16.66 33.81
CA ALA A 155 -13.89 15.41 34.18
C ALA A 155 -14.75 14.82 33.05
N VAL A 156 -15.43 15.65 32.26
CA VAL A 156 -16.24 15.21 31.12
C VAL A 156 -15.35 14.61 30.02
N TRP A 157 -14.25 15.28 29.71
CA TRP A 157 -13.28 14.84 28.70
C TRP A 157 -12.54 13.58 29.18
N ARG A 158 -12.21 13.51 30.47
CA ARG A 158 -11.60 12.33 31.09
C ARG A 158 -12.51 11.10 31.02
N ALA A 159 -13.80 11.25 31.34
CA ALA A 159 -14.77 10.17 31.20
C ALA A 159 -14.86 9.66 29.76
N ALA A 160 -14.88 10.56 28.77
CA ALA A 160 -14.86 10.17 27.36
C ALA A 160 -13.57 9.42 26.97
N ARG A 161 -12.40 9.82 27.49
CA ARG A 161 -11.12 9.10 27.32
C ARG A 161 -11.20 7.68 27.88
N GLU A 162 -11.75 7.54 29.09
CA GLU A 162 -11.86 6.26 29.79
C GLU A 162 -12.81 5.29 29.09
N ASN A 163 -13.90 5.80 28.49
CA ASN A 163 -14.86 5.00 27.70
C ASN A 163 -14.23 4.23 26.52
N VAL A 164 -13.08 4.69 26.01
CA VAL A 164 -12.33 4.04 24.92
C VAL A 164 -11.03 3.38 25.40
N GLY A 165 -10.76 3.40 26.71
CA GLY A 165 -9.56 2.83 27.31
C GLY A 165 -8.27 3.52 26.87
N MET A 166 -8.29 4.83 26.58
CA MET A 166 -7.10 5.60 26.19
C MET A 166 -6.23 5.92 27.44
N PRO A 167 -4.89 5.79 27.38
CA PRO A 167 -4.04 5.89 28.56
C PRO A 167 -4.06 7.27 29.21
N GLU A 168 -3.91 7.33 30.54
CA GLU A 168 -3.79 8.58 31.32
C GLU A 168 -2.40 9.20 31.14
N LEU A 169 -2.32 10.53 31.04
CA LEU A 169 -1.08 11.28 30.83
C LEU A 169 -0.34 11.53 32.15
N GLU A 170 0.96 11.26 32.18
CA GLU A 170 1.82 11.58 33.32
C GLU A 170 2.31 13.03 33.29
N ALA A 171 2.60 13.55 32.09
CA ALA A 171 3.19 14.88 31.92
C ALA A 171 2.23 16.02 32.28
N LYS A 172 0.92 15.80 32.11
CA LYS A 172 -0.15 16.79 32.28
C LYS A 172 0.16 18.12 31.56
N ASP A 173 0.86 18.06 30.42
CA ASP A 173 1.30 19.21 29.64
C ASP A 173 0.26 19.68 28.62
N ILE A 174 -0.84 18.93 28.50
CA ILE A 174 -2.02 19.24 27.69
C ILE A 174 -3.28 18.91 28.49
N SER A 175 -4.35 19.67 28.28
CA SER A 175 -5.65 19.36 28.89
C SER A 175 -6.30 18.13 28.27
N GLU A 176 -7.22 17.48 28.99
CA GLU A 176 -7.95 16.29 28.52
C GLU A 176 -8.66 16.55 27.18
N ARG A 177 -9.20 17.77 27.00
CA ARG A 177 -9.78 18.23 25.73
C ARG A 177 -8.76 18.25 24.60
N GLN A 178 -7.58 18.83 24.83
CA GLN A 178 -6.51 18.90 23.83
C GLN A 178 -5.99 17.50 23.48
N TYR A 179 -5.91 16.61 24.47
CA TYR A 179 -5.51 15.22 24.27
C TYR A 179 -6.52 14.46 23.38
N ILE A 180 -7.82 14.54 23.68
CA ILE A 180 -8.87 13.96 22.81
C ILE A 180 -8.81 14.56 21.41
N THR A 181 -8.64 15.88 21.30
CA THR A 181 -8.53 16.56 20.00
C THR A 181 -7.33 16.05 19.21
N LEU A 182 -6.17 15.88 19.87
CA LEU A 182 -4.95 15.39 19.24
C LEU A 182 -5.13 14.00 18.62
N VAL A 183 -5.78 13.09 19.35
CA VAL A 183 -5.95 11.69 18.91
C VAL A 183 -7.06 11.55 17.87
N PHE A 184 -8.23 12.16 18.09
CA PHE A 184 -9.44 11.90 17.31
C PHE A 184 -9.79 12.95 16.27
N ASN A 185 -9.41 14.21 16.46
CA ASN A 185 -9.62 15.23 15.43
C ASN A 185 -8.64 15.01 14.28
N LYS A 186 -9.07 15.24 13.05
CA LYS A 186 -8.25 15.08 11.84
C LYS A 186 -7.84 16.41 11.21
N ASP A 187 -8.11 17.53 11.88
CA ASP A 187 -7.76 18.86 11.39
C ASP A 187 -6.33 19.24 11.78
N CYS A 188 -5.67 20.04 10.94
CA CYS A 188 -4.36 20.58 11.26
C CYS A 188 -4.43 21.61 12.39
N HIS A 189 -3.56 21.46 13.41
CA HIS A 189 -3.48 22.37 14.56
C HIS A 189 -2.85 23.73 14.26
N ASN A 190 -2.29 23.96 13.07
CA ASN A 190 -1.64 25.23 12.70
C ASN A 190 -2.60 26.21 11.99
N ASN A 191 -3.90 26.10 12.26
CA ASN A 191 -4.97 26.97 11.71
C ASN A 191 -5.06 27.06 10.17
N CYS A 192 -4.36 26.22 9.40
CA CYS A 192 -4.48 26.19 7.94
C CYS A 192 -5.80 25.57 7.46
N GLY A 193 -6.57 24.94 8.36
CA GLY A 193 -7.88 24.34 8.07
C GLY A 193 -7.83 23.08 7.19
N MET A 194 -6.64 22.52 6.93
CA MET A 194 -6.50 21.22 6.28
C MET A 194 -7.16 20.14 7.12
N ARG A 195 -8.08 19.40 6.50
CA ARG A 195 -8.80 18.26 7.09
C ARG A 195 -8.10 16.96 6.74
N ASN A 196 -8.45 15.88 7.45
CA ASN A 196 -7.95 14.52 7.20
C ASN A 196 -6.42 14.38 7.27
N VAL A 197 -5.77 15.18 8.11
CA VAL A 197 -4.35 15.03 8.41
C VAL A 197 -4.17 13.76 9.22
N GLN A 198 -3.44 12.77 8.69
CA GLN A 198 -3.21 11.49 9.38
C GLN A 198 -2.03 11.55 10.36
N ARG A 199 -1.02 12.37 10.05
CA ARG A 199 0.23 12.42 10.81
C ARG A 199 0.07 13.18 12.12
N VAL A 200 0.34 12.50 13.23
CA VAL A 200 0.38 13.06 14.59
C VAL A 200 1.78 12.96 15.14
N ASN A 201 2.29 14.06 15.69
CA ASN A 201 3.50 14.04 16.49
C ASN A 201 3.10 14.16 17.96
N PHE A 202 3.02 13.01 18.64
CA PHE A 202 2.59 12.93 20.05
C PHE A 202 3.56 13.64 21.01
N VAL A 203 4.87 13.65 20.71
CA VAL A 203 5.86 14.38 21.52
C VAL A 203 5.66 15.89 21.44
N ASN A 204 5.32 16.39 20.26
CA ASN A 204 5.00 17.81 20.05
C ASN A 204 3.52 18.14 20.34
N CYS A 205 2.72 17.15 20.76
CA CYS A 205 1.27 17.24 20.99
C CYS A 205 0.54 17.94 19.82
N ALA A 206 0.93 17.63 18.58
CA ALA A 206 0.46 18.37 17.42
C ALA A 206 0.13 17.48 16.21
N ARG A 207 -0.97 17.81 15.54
CA ARG A 207 -1.33 17.29 14.21
C ARG A 207 -1.02 18.35 13.15
N LEU A 208 -0.06 18.07 12.27
CA LEU A 208 0.40 19.01 11.25
C LEU A 208 0.24 18.40 9.85
N CYS A 209 -0.38 19.14 8.93
CA CYS A 209 -0.38 18.74 7.52
C CYS A 209 1.03 18.80 6.93
N GLY A 210 1.22 18.24 5.74
CA GLY A 210 2.51 18.28 5.03
C GLY A 210 3.09 19.70 4.97
N ASP A 211 2.32 20.68 4.50
CA ASP A 211 2.79 22.06 4.34
C ASP A 211 3.18 22.72 5.66
N CYS A 212 2.34 22.62 6.69
CA CYS A 212 2.64 23.17 8.03
C CYS A 212 3.82 22.45 8.68
N LEU A 213 3.96 21.15 8.41
CA LEU A 213 5.10 20.38 8.86
C LEU A 213 6.37 20.80 8.09
N PHE A 214 6.31 21.08 6.78
CA PHE A 214 7.46 21.56 6.01
C PHE A 214 7.83 23.00 6.34
N ALA A 215 6.88 23.86 6.72
CA ALA A 215 7.15 25.22 7.16
C ALA A 215 8.06 25.30 8.40
N THR A 216 8.17 24.22 9.19
CA THR A 216 9.10 24.14 10.33
C THR A 216 10.48 23.60 9.96
N LYS A 217 10.66 23.15 8.72
CA LYS A 217 11.91 22.55 8.22
C LYS A 217 12.85 23.63 7.70
N PHE A 218 14.13 23.53 8.05
CA PHE A 218 15.21 24.29 7.44
C PHE A 218 15.64 23.61 6.13
N GLU A 219 15.88 24.40 5.09
CA GLU A 219 16.27 23.87 3.77
C GLU A 219 17.66 23.21 3.80
N ARG A 220 18.57 23.75 4.64
CA ARG A 220 19.97 23.32 4.71
C ARG A 220 20.41 23.07 6.15
N LYS A 221 21.31 22.10 6.33
CA LYS A 221 21.95 21.81 7.62
C LYS A 221 22.59 23.05 8.25
N SER A 222 23.29 23.84 7.45
CA SER A 222 23.98 25.04 7.93
C SER A 222 23.03 26.12 8.48
N GLN A 223 21.82 26.25 7.93
CA GLN A 223 20.80 27.16 8.46
C GLN A 223 20.34 26.69 9.84
N TYR A 224 20.13 25.38 10.00
CA TYR A 224 19.77 24.79 11.27
C TYR A 224 20.88 24.88 12.31
N GLU A 225 22.14 24.59 11.95
CA GLU A 225 23.27 24.76 12.86
C GLU A 225 23.48 26.22 13.27
N LYS A 226 23.26 27.18 12.35
CA LYS A 226 23.27 28.61 12.67
C LYS A 226 22.12 28.96 13.63
N TYR A 227 20.94 28.41 13.39
CA TYR A 227 19.80 28.56 14.27
C TYR A 227 20.10 28.00 15.66
N LEU A 228 20.61 26.77 15.77
CA LEU A 228 21.01 26.15 17.04
C LEU A 228 22.04 26.98 17.80
N ARG A 229 23.05 27.53 17.12
CA ARG A 229 24.05 28.43 17.73
C ARG A 229 23.46 29.74 18.25
N SER A 230 22.31 30.17 17.74
CA SER A 230 21.61 31.36 18.22
C SER A 230 20.71 31.10 19.43
N LEU A 231 20.48 29.83 19.78
CA LEU A 231 19.67 29.44 20.93
C LEU A 231 20.46 29.57 22.23
N HIS A 232 19.74 29.73 23.34
CA HIS A 232 20.32 29.54 24.65
C HIS A 232 20.89 28.10 24.76
N PRO A 233 22.09 27.87 25.33
CA PRO A 233 22.71 26.54 25.37
C PRO A 233 21.81 25.46 25.99
N LYS A 234 20.99 25.84 26.98
CA LYS A 234 20.03 24.95 27.66
C LYS A 234 18.67 24.80 26.96
N ALA A 235 18.42 25.52 25.86
CA ALA A 235 17.12 25.48 25.18
C ALA A 235 16.80 24.09 24.63
N PHE A 236 17.80 23.37 24.12
CA PHE A 236 17.61 22.04 23.55
C PHE A 236 17.30 20.98 24.62
N GLU A 237 17.94 21.08 25.79
CA GLU A 237 17.64 20.24 26.96
C GLU A 237 16.17 20.41 27.40
N CYS A 238 15.64 21.64 27.30
CA CYS A 238 14.29 21.98 27.74
C CYS A 238 13.18 21.80 26.69
N ALA A 239 13.55 21.77 25.40
CA ALA A 239 12.60 21.68 24.30
C ALA A 239 12.08 20.24 24.13
N LYS A 240 10.78 20.13 23.82
CA LYS A 240 10.20 18.87 23.36
C LYS A 240 10.92 18.50 22.06
N ASP A 241 11.58 17.36 22.05
CA ASP A 241 12.28 16.87 20.86
C ASP A 241 11.77 15.48 20.54
N SER A 242 11.26 15.33 19.32
CA SER A 242 10.86 14.02 18.83
C SER A 242 12.07 13.41 18.13
N ALA A 243 12.64 12.37 18.73
CA ALA A 243 13.66 11.53 18.08
C ALA A 243 13.22 11.09 16.67
N PHE A 244 11.90 10.90 16.46
CA PHE A 244 11.24 10.65 15.17
C PHE A 244 11.27 11.82 14.17
N SER A 245 12.18 12.77 14.32
CA SER A 245 12.48 13.79 13.32
C SER A 245 13.41 13.26 12.22
N ASP A 246 13.38 11.95 11.95
CA ASP A 246 14.25 11.20 11.02
C ASP A 246 14.31 11.77 9.59
N THR A 247 13.53 12.79 9.26
CA THR A 247 13.53 13.46 7.94
C THR A 247 13.97 14.93 7.96
N GLY A 248 14.63 15.40 9.03
CA GLY A 248 15.61 16.48 8.92
C GLY A 248 15.53 17.62 9.94
N TYR A 249 16.21 18.71 9.58
CA TYR A 249 16.44 19.90 10.39
C TYR A 249 15.15 20.68 10.65
N ARG A 250 14.53 20.53 11.82
CA ARG A 250 13.24 21.17 12.15
C ARG A 250 13.34 22.05 13.39
N LYS A 251 12.60 23.16 13.37
CA LYS A 251 12.44 24.03 14.53
C LYS A 251 11.50 23.37 15.56
N PRO A 252 11.93 23.12 16.81
CA PRO A 252 11.05 22.58 17.84
C PRO A 252 9.86 23.52 18.11
N ARG A 253 8.66 22.96 18.34
CA ARG A 253 7.47 23.78 18.61
C ARG A 253 7.60 24.50 19.95
N GLY A 254 7.23 25.78 19.99
CA GLY A 254 7.25 26.59 21.22
C GLY A 254 8.64 27.03 21.69
N ILE A 255 9.70 26.74 20.92
CA ILE A 255 11.07 27.08 21.31
C ILE A 255 11.29 28.59 21.49
N GLU A 256 10.58 29.45 20.77
CA GLU A 256 10.71 30.91 20.93
C GLU A 256 10.21 31.39 22.30
N LYS A 257 9.07 30.86 22.76
CA LYS A 257 8.53 31.16 24.09
C LYS A 257 9.49 30.65 25.18
N LEU A 258 10.05 29.45 24.97
CA LEU A 258 11.05 28.87 25.87
C LEU A 258 12.33 29.72 25.93
N LEU A 259 12.82 30.21 24.79
CA LEU A 259 14.00 31.08 24.74
C LEU A 259 13.77 32.41 25.46
N ALA A 260 12.58 33.00 25.32
CA ALA A 260 12.23 34.22 26.05
C ALA A 260 12.35 33.99 27.57
N LYS A 261 11.74 32.91 28.06
CA LYS A 261 11.80 32.53 29.49
C LYS A 261 13.23 32.25 29.96
N LEU A 262 14.03 31.52 29.18
CA LEU A 262 15.43 31.22 29.51
C LEU A 262 16.34 32.45 29.54
N ARG A 263 16.02 33.50 28.75
CA ARG A 263 16.82 34.74 28.74
C ARG A 263 16.69 35.55 30.00
N ASP A 264 15.61 35.41 30.75
CA ASP A 264 15.35 36.19 31.96
C ASP A 264 15.86 35.49 33.24
N MET A 265 16.08 34.16 33.18
CA MET A 265 16.52 33.35 34.33
C MET A 265 18.04 33.29 34.48
N ARG A 266 18.55 33.27 35.71
CA ARG A 266 19.99 33.15 36.01
C ARG A 266 20.23 32.28 37.25
N GLY A 267 21.43 31.71 37.33
CA GLY A 267 21.88 30.94 38.49
C GLY A 267 20.95 29.77 38.83
N LYS A 268 20.65 29.59 40.11
CA LYS A 268 19.87 28.46 40.61
C LYS A 268 18.47 28.35 40.00
N GLU A 269 17.79 29.46 39.74
CA GLU A 269 16.47 29.46 39.12
C GLU A 269 16.49 28.82 37.72
N LEU A 270 17.54 29.12 36.94
CA LEU A 270 17.75 28.53 35.62
C LEU A 270 17.98 27.02 35.74
N ASP A 271 18.80 26.58 36.68
CA ASP A 271 19.11 25.15 36.87
C ASP A 271 17.85 24.36 37.31
N ASP A 272 17.09 24.89 38.26
CA ASP A 272 15.84 24.29 38.73
C ASP A 272 14.80 24.21 37.58
N PHE A 273 14.72 25.24 36.73
CA PHE A 273 13.85 25.24 35.56
C PHE A 273 14.29 24.21 34.51
N VAL A 274 15.59 24.13 34.21
CA VAL A 274 16.14 23.16 33.25
C VAL A 274 15.86 21.73 33.70
N GLU A 275 16.08 21.43 34.98
CA GLU A 275 15.83 20.11 35.54
C GLU A 275 14.34 19.74 35.49
N HIS A 276 13.46 20.67 35.88
CA HIS A 276 12.01 20.45 35.75
C HIS A 276 11.59 20.18 34.30
N ARG A 277 12.13 20.93 33.33
CA ARG A 277 11.84 20.73 31.91
C ARG A 277 12.38 19.41 31.38
N ARG A 278 13.52 18.93 31.89
CA ARG A 278 14.07 17.61 31.57
C ARG A 278 13.12 16.50 32.01
N ILE A 279 12.65 16.54 33.26
CA ILE A 279 11.68 15.59 33.81
C ILE A 279 10.39 15.60 32.98
N LEU A 280 9.85 16.79 32.68
CA LEU A 280 8.65 16.93 31.87
C LEU A 280 8.83 16.36 30.46
N LYS A 281 9.98 16.60 29.81
CA LYS A 281 10.30 16.05 28.49
C LYS A 281 10.32 14.52 28.51
N GLU A 282 10.89 13.92 29.54
CA GLU A 282 10.91 12.47 29.72
C GLU A 282 9.51 11.89 29.95
N GLN A 283 8.66 12.56 30.72
CA GLN A 283 7.24 12.20 30.90
C GLN A 283 6.47 12.29 29.57
N ILE A 284 6.61 13.38 28.82
CA ILE A 284 5.98 13.55 27.50
C ILE A 284 6.42 12.46 26.54
N ALA A 285 7.71 12.09 26.54
CA ALA A 285 8.21 11.02 25.69
C ALA A 285 7.62 9.65 26.07
N ARG A 286 7.42 9.38 27.38
CA ARG A 286 6.72 8.18 27.86
C ARG A 286 5.26 8.18 27.45
N ASP A 287 4.55 9.29 27.66
CA ASP A 287 3.16 9.47 27.23
C ASP A 287 3.01 9.25 25.72
N ALA A 288 3.86 9.87 24.92
CA ALA A 288 3.86 9.73 23.47
C ALA A 288 4.03 8.28 22.99
N ARG A 289 4.86 7.48 23.67
CA ARG A 289 4.99 6.04 23.39
C ARG A 289 3.71 5.29 23.73
N ARG A 290 3.18 5.48 24.94
CA ARG A 290 1.94 4.83 25.40
C ARG A 290 0.75 5.14 24.49
N ILE A 291 0.62 6.41 24.06
CA ILE A 291 -0.44 6.82 23.13
C ILE A 291 -0.27 6.13 21.78
N ARG A 292 0.95 6.08 21.25
CA ARG A 292 1.23 5.43 19.96
C ARG A 292 0.90 3.95 20.02
N GLU A 293 1.42 3.24 21.02
CA GLU A 293 1.13 1.82 21.24
C GLU A 293 -0.38 1.57 21.33
N TRP A 294 -1.11 2.42 22.05
CA TRP A 294 -2.56 2.33 22.13
C TRP A 294 -3.22 2.54 20.75
N VAL A 295 -2.82 3.53 19.97
CA VAL A 295 -3.36 3.77 18.61
C VAL A 295 -3.10 2.55 17.72
N ASP A 296 -1.88 2.01 17.73
CA ASP A 296 -1.50 0.85 16.93
C ASP A 296 -2.32 -0.39 17.31
N GLN A 297 -2.57 -0.59 18.61
CA GLN A 297 -3.45 -1.65 19.10
C GLN A 297 -4.90 -1.47 18.63
N GLN A 298 -5.43 -0.23 18.64
CA GLN A 298 -6.78 0.03 18.15
C GLN A 298 -6.90 -0.23 16.65
N ASP A 299 -5.90 0.16 15.86
CA ASP A 299 -5.90 -0.07 14.42
C ASP A 299 -5.73 -1.56 14.10
N THR A 300 -4.91 -2.29 14.85
CA THR A 300 -4.82 -3.76 14.78
C THR A 300 -6.16 -4.43 15.08
N LYS A 301 -6.85 -4.02 16.15
CA LYS A 301 -8.19 -4.55 16.50
C LYS A 301 -9.23 -4.27 15.41
N ARG A 302 -9.20 -3.07 14.81
CA ARG A 302 -10.09 -2.71 13.69
C ARG A 302 -9.80 -3.56 12.47
N TYR A 303 -8.52 -3.77 12.16
CA TYR A 303 -8.09 -4.62 11.06
C TYR A 303 -8.55 -6.07 11.26
N GLN A 304 -8.29 -6.66 12.43
CA GLN A 304 -8.74 -8.01 12.79
C GLN A 304 -10.26 -8.13 12.72
N SER A 305 -11.01 -7.21 13.33
CA SER A 305 -12.48 -7.23 13.26
C SER A 305 -13.02 -7.10 11.83
N ALA A 306 -12.35 -6.33 10.98
CA ALA A 306 -12.70 -6.24 9.57
C ALA A 306 -12.41 -7.57 8.84
N GLU A 307 -11.28 -8.20 9.14
CA GLU A 307 -10.89 -9.48 8.53
C GLU A 307 -11.81 -10.63 8.98
N ASP A 308 -12.15 -10.71 10.26
CA ASP A 308 -13.12 -11.68 10.79
C ASP A 308 -14.47 -11.58 10.08
N LYS A 309 -14.93 -10.34 9.81
CA LYS A 309 -16.17 -10.10 9.07
C LYS A 309 -16.07 -10.52 7.61
N LYS A 310 -14.92 -10.29 6.95
CA LYS A 310 -14.69 -10.79 5.59
C LYS A 310 -14.68 -12.32 5.56
N GLN A 311 -14.02 -12.95 6.52
CA GLN A 311 -13.94 -14.41 6.60
C GLN A 311 -15.31 -15.03 6.88
N SER A 312 -16.06 -14.47 7.82
CA SER A 312 -17.45 -14.87 8.09
C SER A 312 -18.33 -14.76 6.82
N ARG A 313 -18.17 -13.68 6.05
CA ARG A 313 -18.86 -13.51 4.76
C ARG A 313 -18.42 -14.55 3.73
N LYS A 314 -17.13 -14.86 3.60
CA LYS A 314 -16.62 -15.92 2.71
C LYS A 314 -17.21 -17.28 3.06
N VAL A 315 -17.23 -17.64 4.34
CA VAL A 315 -17.86 -18.88 4.83
C VAL A 315 -19.35 -18.92 4.49
N ALA A 316 -20.08 -17.81 4.69
CA ALA A 316 -21.50 -17.74 4.34
C ALA A 316 -21.76 -17.87 2.83
N ILE A 317 -20.91 -17.28 1.98
CA ILE A 317 -20.98 -17.41 0.53
C ILE A 317 -20.66 -18.85 0.10
N ARG A 318 -19.59 -19.46 0.64
CA ARG A 318 -19.21 -20.85 0.38
C ARG A 318 -20.35 -21.80 0.74
N ALA A 319 -20.92 -21.66 1.94
CA ALA A 319 -22.09 -22.45 2.36
C ALA A 319 -23.29 -22.30 1.41
N LYS A 320 -23.52 -21.10 0.87
CA LYS A 320 -24.58 -20.88 -0.14
C LYS A 320 -24.27 -21.56 -1.47
N LEU A 321 -23.03 -21.55 -1.93
CA LEU A 321 -22.62 -22.21 -3.18
C LEU A 321 -22.68 -23.74 -3.07
N LEU A 322 -22.28 -24.29 -1.92
CA LEU A 322 -22.33 -25.73 -1.63
C LEU A 322 -23.76 -26.24 -1.37
N SER A 323 -24.73 -25.34 -1.15
CA SER A 323 -26.11 -25.76 -0.91
C SER A 323 -26.66 -26.57 -2.10
N PRO A 324 -27.55 -27.56 -1.90
CA PRO A 324 -28.11 -28.39 -2.96
C PRO A 324 -28.78 -27.59 -4.09
N GLU A 325 -29.27 -26.39 -3.79
CA GLU A 325 -29.89 -25.49 -4.78
C GLU A 325 -28.90 -24.96 -5.83
N MET A 326 -27.63 -24.79 -5.43
CA MET A 326 -26.56 -24.25 -6.25
C MET A 326 -25.63 -25.36 -6.75
N GLY A 327 -25.52 -26.42 -5.94
CA GLY A 327 -24.92 -27.70 -6.25
C GLY A 327 -23.42 -27.66 -6.43
N TRP A 328 -22.68 -26.58 -6.09
CA TRP A 328 -21.21 -26.50 -6.28
C TRP A 328 -20.45 -27.50 -5.40
N ASN A 329 -19.34 -28.04 -5.91
CA ASN A 329 -18.48 -28.93 -5.15
C ASN A 329 -17.40 -28.12 -4.41
N GLU A 330 -16.86 -28.71 -3.35
CA GLU A 330 -15.78 -28.08 -2.57
C GLU A 330 -14.50 -27.88 -3.42
N ASP A 331 -14.21 -28.84 -4.30
CA ASP A 331 -13.06 -28.79 -5.21
C ASP A 331 -13.17 -27.65 -6.24
N ASP A 332 -14.39 -27.20 -6.55
CA ASP A 332 -14.63 -26.07 -7.45
C ASP A 332 -14.34 -24.72 -6.77
N LEU A 333 -14.23 -24.69 -5.43
CA LEU A 333 -14.16 -23.49 -4.57
C LEU A 333 -12.78 -23.33 -3.89
N ASP A 334 -11.71 -23.53 -4.65
CA ASP A 334 -10.32 -23.31 -4.22
C ASP A 334 -10.09 -21.92 -3.59
N ASP A 335 -9.21 -21.84 -2.59
CA ASP A 335 -8.97 -20.62 -1.80
C ASP A 335 -8.44 -19.46 -2.64
N VAL A 336 -7.71 -19.76 -3.73
CA VAL A 336 -7.24 -18.77 -4.71
C VAL A 336 -8.41 -18.10 -5.46
N PHE A 337 -9.64 -18.63 -5.35
CA PHE A 337 -10.84 -18.00 -5.90
C PHE A 337 -11.26 -16.73 -5.18
N TRP A 338 -11.10 -16.71 -3.85
CA TRP A 338 -11.67 -15.64 -3.04
C TRP A 338 -10.84 -14.35 -3.08
N ALA A 339 -9.58 -14.42 -3.50
CA ALA A 339 -8.67 -13.29 -3.50
C ALA A 339 -9.02 -12.26 -4.59
N GLY A 340 -9.16 -10.98 -4.19
CA GLY A 340 -9.29 -9.84 -5.11
C GLY A 340 -10.72 -9.54 -5.55
N TRP A 341 -11.70 -10.31 -5.08
CA TRP A 341 -13.10 -10.10 -5.36
C TRP A 341 -13.71 -9.06 -4.40
N LYS A 342 -13.83 -7.82 -4.88
CA LYS A 342 -14.29 -6.67 -4.08
C LYS A 342 -15.67 -6.87 -3.45
N GLU A 343 -16.54 -7.63 -4.06
CA GLU A 343 -17.87 -7.96 -3.55
C GLU A 343 -17.83 -9.02 -2.44
N ILE A 344 -16.78 -9.85 -2.40
CA ILE A 344 -16.58 -10.91 -1.40
C ILE A 344 -15.76 -10.36 -0.23
N ASP A 345 -14.72 -9.58 -0.48
CA ASP A 345 -13.81 -9.02 0.53
C ASP A 345 -14.38 -7.79 1.29
N GLN A 346 -15.71 -7.62 1.30
CA GLN A 346 -16.38 -6.56 2.06
C GLN A 346 -16.61 -7.00 3.51
N PRO A 347 -16.29 -6.16 4.51
CA PRO A 347 -16.50 -6.47 5.94
C PRO A 347 -17.98 -6.34 6.37
N ALA A 348 -18.93 -6.47 5.43
CA ALA A 348 -20.37 -6.40 5.69
C ALA A 348 -20.98 -7.80 5.71
N GLU A 349 -21.93 -8.06 6.59
CA GLU A 349 -22.62 -9.34 6.65
C GLU A 349 -23.37 -9.66 5.33
N LEU A 350 -23.45 -10.95 5.00
CA LEU A 350 -24.13 -11.42 3.80
C LEU A 350 -25.65 -11.40 4.00
N THR A 351 -26.30 -10.30 3.61
CA THR A 351 -27.76 -10.21 3.61
C THR A 351 -28.38 -10.85 2.34
N PRO A 352 -29.65 -11.26 2.35
CA PRO A 352 -30.32 -11.81 1.17
C PRO A 352 -30.31 -10.86 -0.04
N ALA A 353 -30.41 -9.55 0.19
CA ALA A 353 -30.35 -8.54 -0.85
C ALA A 353 -28.94 -8.43 -1.46
N ILE A 354 -27.89 -8.49 -0.64
CA ILE A 354 -26.51 -8.53 -1.11
C ILE A 354 -26.26 -9.81 -1.90
N TRP A 355 -26.70 -10.96 -1.39
CA TRP A 355 -26.59 -12.26 -2.07
C TRP A 355 -27.22 -12.22 -3.46
N LYS A 356 -28.47 -11.75 -3.58
CA LYS A 356 -29.16 -11.60 -4.87
C LYS A 356 -28.37 -10.76 -5.87
N ARG A 357 -27.69 -9.71 -5.41
CA ARG A 357 -26.89 -8.83 -6.26
C ARG A 357 -25.57 -9.47 -6.72
N ILE A 358 -24.91 -10.24 -5.85
CA ILE A 358 -23.59 -10.81 -6.16
C ILE A 358 -23.67 -12.21 -6.80
N LYS A 359 -24.79 -12.92 -6.64
CA LYS A 359 -24.98 -14.30 -7.09
C LYS A 359 -24.62 -14.50 -8.55
N ASP A 360 -25.23 -13.76 -9.47
CA ASP A 360 -25.05 -14.04 -10.91
C ASP A 360 -23.64 -13.69 -11.40
N PRO A 361 -23.04 -12.52 -11.05
CA PRO A 361 -21.64 -12.23 -11.40
C PRO A 361 -20.65 -13.26 -10.82
N LEU A 362 -20.90 -13.71 -9.59
CA LEU A 362 -20.11 -14.73 -8.91
C LEU A 362 -20.17 -16.06 -9.66
N LEU A 363 -21.37 -16.54 -9.95
CA LEU A 363 -21.59 -17.77 -10.71
C LEU A 363 -20.96 -17.72 -12.09
N ASN A 364 -21.08 -16.60 -12.79
CA ASN A 364 -20.47 -16.45 -14.10
C ASN A 364 -18.94 -16.59 -14.04
N THR A 365 -18.32 -16.03 -13.01
CA THR A 365 -16.86 -16.12 -12.89
C THR A 365 -16.40 -17.48 -12.41
N LEU A 366 -17.14 -18.12 -11.49
CA LEU A 366 -16.89 -19.51 -11.12
C LEU A 366 -16.91 -20.42 -12.37
N ARG A 367 -17.89 -20.23 -13.26
CA ARG A 367 -17.96 -20.96 -14.52
C ARG A 367 -16.76 -20.68 -15.42
N LEU A 368 -16.40 -19.42 -15.64
CA LEU A 368 -15.24 -19.06 -16.47
C LEU A 368 -13.94 -19.66 -15.92
N ARG A 369 -13.77 -19.66 -14.60
CA ARG A 369 -12.59 -20.25 -13.97
C ARG A 369 -12.58 -21.77 -14.05
N LEU A 370 -13.72 -22.43 -13.83
CA LEU A 370 -13.83 -23.88 -14.01
C LEU A 370 -13.47 -24.29 -15.44
N ILE A 371 -13.92 -23.51 -16.43
CA ILE A 371 -13.54 -23.67 -17.83
C ILE A 371 -12.02 -23.52 -18.00
N GLU A 372 -11.43 -22.47 -17.43
CA GLU A 372 -9.99 -22.23 -17.52
C GLU A 372 -9.16 -23.34 -16.88
N THR A 373 -9.54 -23.82 -15.69
CA THR A 373 -8.90 -24.94 -14.99
C THR A 373 -8.97 -26.21 -15.84
N ARG A 374 -10.14 -26.55 -16.36
CA ARG A 374 -10.31 -27.73 -17.24
C ARG A 374 -9.52 -27.59 -18.54
N ASN A 375 -9.50 -26.41 -19.14
CA ASN A 375 -8.68 -26.14 -20.32
C ASN A 375 -7.19 -26.32 -20.02
N ARG A 376 -6.74 -25.91 -18.83
CA ARG A 376 -5.37 -26.13 -18.36
C ARG A 376 -5.05 -27.61 -18.22
N GLU A 377 -5.90 -28.38 -17.54
CA GLU A 377 -5.75 -29.84 -17.39
C GLU A 377 -5.67 -30.54 -18.75
N ARG A 378 -6.54 -30.16 -19.69
CA ARG A 378 -6.50 -30.69 -21.07
C ARG A 378 -5.23 -30.30 -21.80
N ARG A 379 -4.75 -29.06 -21.65
CA ARG A 379 -3.46 -28.64 -22.21
C ARG A 379 -2.31 -29.43 -21.61
N ASP A 380 -2.35 -29.79 -20.33
CA ASP A 380 -1.32 -30.60 -19.70
C ASP A 380 -1.30 -32.04 -20.23
N VAL A 381 -2.47 -32.64 -20.47
CA VAL A 381 -2.57 -33.95 -21.16
C VAL A 381 -2.10 -33.86 -22.61
N LEU A 382 -2.53 -32.83 -23.34
CA LEU A 382 -2.09 -32.56 -24.71
C LEU A 382 -0.58 -32.36 -24.78
N ARG A 383 0.03 -31.75 -23.76
CA ARG A 383 1.49 -31.55 -23.68
C ARG A 383 2.24 -32.88 -23.65
N ALA A 384 1.70 -33.91 -23.00
CA ALA A 384 2.29 -35.25 -23.05
C ALA A 384 2.25 -35.83 -24.47
N ARG A 385 1.12 -35.71 -25.17
CA ARG A 385 0.96 -36.19 -26.56
C ARG A 385 1.82 -35.41 -27.55
N TYR A 386 1.94 -34.10 -27.36
CA TYR A 386 2.84 -33.23 -28.13
C TYR A 386 4.30 -33.70 -28.05
N ARG A 387 4.77 -34.13 -26.88
CA ARG A 387 6.15 -34.62 -26.74
C ARG A 387 6.41 -35.89 -27.54
N VAL A 388 5.42 -36.79 -27.63
CA VAL A 388 5.52 -38.00 -28.45
C VAL A 388 5.57 -37.62 -29.94
N LEU A 389 4.67 -36.75 -30.38
CA LEU A 389 4.68 -36.25 -31.76
C LEU A 389 5.99 -35.59 -32.15
N LEU A 390 6.57 -34.78 -31.24
CA LEU A 390 7.85 -34.13 -31.44
C LEU A 390 9.00 -35.13 -31.59
N GLN A 391 8.96 -36.25 -30.84
CA GLN A 391 9.97 -37.31 -30.92
C GLN A 391 9.86 -38.12 -32.20
N ASP A 392 8.64 -38.32 -32.71
CA ASP A 392 8.36 -39.09 -33.93
C ASP A 392 8.56 -38.27 -35.22
N ASP A 393 8.66 -36.94 -35.12
CA ASP A 393 8.77 -36.07 -36.28
C ASP A 393 10.17 -36.15 -36.93
N PRO A 394 10.28 -36.23 -38.27
CA PRO A 394 11.57 -36.30 -38.95
C PRO A 394 12.39 -34.99 -38.86
N LYS A 395 11.76 -33.86 -38.51
CA LYS A 395 12.37 -32.53 -38.45
C LYS A 395 12.05 -31.83 -37.11
N PRO A 396 12.50 -32.37 -35.96
CA PRO A 396 12.15 -31.84 -34.64
C PRO A 396 12.66 -30.40 -34.41
N ASP A 397 13.73 -29.99 -35.10
CA ASP A 397 14.35 -28.67 -34.95
C ASP A 397 13.46 -27.51 -35.43
N ILE A 398 12.50 -27.77 -36.33
CA ILE A 398 11.54 -26.79 -36.85
C ILE A 398 10.10 -27.07 -36.40
N PHE A 399 9.92 -27.99 -35.44
CA PHE A 399 8.62 -28.27 -34.88
C PHE A 399 8.08 -27.05 -34.12
N PRO A 400 6.77 -26.72 -34.23
CA PRO A 400 6.19 -25.58 -33.51
C PRO A 400 6.35 -25.76 -32.00
N SER A 401 6.62 -24.69 -31.26
CA SER A 401 6.58 -24.74 -29.79
C SER A 401 5.20 -25.17 -29.29
N PHE A 402 5.11 -25.79 -28.10
CA PHE A 402 3.82 -26.23 -27.56
C PHE A 402 2.77 -25.10 -27.52
N GLU A 403 3.18 -23.89 -27.18
CA GLU A 403 2.27 -22.73 -27.19
C GLU A 403 1.71 -22.50 -28.59
N THR A 404 2.57 -22.43 -29.62
CA THR A 404 2.16 -22.26 -31.03
C THR A 404 1.30 -23.41 -31.51
N PHE A 405 1.73 -24.65 -31.25
CA PHE A 405 1.02 -25.88 -31.60
C PHE A 405 -0.38 -25.93 -30.99
N SER A 406 -0.53 -25.53 -29.72
CA SER A 406 -1.82 -25.57 -29.04
C SER A 406 -2.86 -24.60 -29.63
N HIS A 407 -2.42 -23.58 -30.36
CA HIS A 407 -3.32 -22.62 -31.03
C HIS A 407 -3.59 -22.97 -32.50
N PHE A 408 -3.13 -24.12 -32.99
CA PHE A 408 -3.49 -24.56 -34.34
C PHE A 408 -5.00 -24.81 -34.44
N PRO A 409 -5.65 -24.47 -35.57
CA PRO A 409 -7.10 -24.66 -35.74
C PRO A 409 -7.56 -26.10 -35.50
N ASP A 410 -6.72 -27.10 -35.81
CA ASP A 410 -7.02 -28.52 -35.60
C ASP A 410 -6.71 -29.02 -34.18
N VAL A 411 -5.94 -28.25 -33.40
CA VAL A 411 -5.51 -28.60 -32.04
C VAL A 411 -6.34 -27.87 -30.99
N GLU A 412 -6.71 -26.61 -31.23
CA GLU A 412 -7.46 -25.78 -30.28
C GLU A 412 -8.79 -26.44 -29.84
N PRO A 413 -9.60 -27.04 -30.73
CA PRO A 413 -10.85 -27.71 -30.35
C PRO A 413 -10.66 -28.86 -29.34
N LEU A 414 -9.48 -29.49 -29.33
CA LEU A 414 -9.19 -30.61 -28.43
C LEU A 414 -9.12 -30.20 -26.96
N TRP A 415 -8.63 -28.99 -26.69
CA TRP A 415 -8.54 -28.48 -25.32
C TRP A 415 -9.55 -27.36 -25.02
N ASN A 416 -10.03 -26.63 -26.02
CA ASN A 416 -10.93 -25.48 -25.89
C ASN A 416 -12.31 -25.73 -26.56
N LYS A 417 -13.06 -26.72 -26.07
CA LYS A 417 -14.37 -27.11 -26.63
C LYS A 417 -15.40 -25.98 -26.63
N ASN A 418 -15.27 -24.99 -25.73
CA ASN A 418 -16.23 -23.89 -25.59
C ASN A 418 -16.20 -22.87 -26.72
N LYS A 419 -15.12 -22.81 -27.53
CA LYS A 419 -15.08 -21.92 -28.70
C LYS A 419 -15.83 -22.47 -29.92
N CYS A 420 -16.11 -23.77 -29.95
CA CYS A 420 -16.58 -24.44 -31.18
C CYS A 420 -18.10 -24.38 -31.39
N SER A 421 -18.90 -24.07 -30.36
CA SER A 421 -20.37 -24.13 -30.45
C SER A 421 -21.02 -22.98 -31.22
N GLY A 422 -20.32 -21.86 -31.48
CA GLY A 422 -20.87 -20.70 -32.20
C GLY A 422 -22.04 -19.99 -31.50
N ASP A 423 -22.57 -20.59 -30.44
CA ASP A 423 -23.55 -20.01 -29.53
C ASP A 423 -22.81 -19.38 -28.35
N ASP A 424 -22.75 -18.05 -28.35
CA ASP A 424 -22.17 -17.25 -27.26
C ASP A 424 -23.00 -17.32 -25.98
N THR A 425 -24.16 -17.98 -25.99
CA THR A 425 -24.85 -18.28 -24.75
C THR A 425 -24.07 -19.38 -24.03
N PRO A 426 -23.55 -19.13 -22.81
CA PRO A 426 -22.97 -20.18 -22.02
C PRO A 426 -24.12 -21.11 -21.63
N GLU A 427 -24.35 -22.14 -22.44
CA GLU A 427 -25.13 -23.28 -22.01
C GLU A 427 -24.60 -23.69 -20.63
N PRO A 428 -25.49 -24.05 -19.68
CA PRO A 428 -25.05 -24.52 -18.38
C PRO A 428 -24.06 -25.64 -18.66
N VAL A 429 -22.78 -25.40 -18.38
CA VAL A 429 -21.73 -26.39 -18.57
C VAL A 429 -22.13 -27.57 -17.69
N GLU A 430 -22.80 -28.56 -18.29
CA GLU A 430 -23.28 -29.72 -17.57
C GLU A 430 -22.04 -30.36 -16.97
N ARG A 431 -22.06 -30.46 -15.65
CA ARG A 431 -20.88 -30.80 -14.85
C ARG A 431 -20.32 -32.17 -15.17
N GLU A 432 -21.13 -33.03 -15.78
CA GLU A 432 -20.98 -34.47 -15.60
C GLU A 432 -19.94 -35.13 -16.49
N THR A 433 -19.50 -34.60 -17.63
CA THR A 433 -18.54 -35.37 -18.46
C THR A 433 -17.67 -34.50 -19.36
N PHE A 434 -16.82 -33.65 -18.76
CA PHE A 434 -15.63 -33.21 -19.49
C PHE A 434 -14.62 -34.34 -19.47
N VAL A 435 -14.84 -35.36 -20.31
CA VAL A 435 -13.90 -36.46 -20.50
C VAL A 435 -12.53 -35.85 -20.83
N VAL A 436 -11.53 -36.27 -20.06
CA VAL A 436 -10.11 -36.00 -20.34
C VAL A 436 -9.85 -36.54 -21.74
N LEU A 437 -9.32 -35.68 -22.64
CA LEU A 437 -9.12 -35.91 -24.07
C LEU A 437 -9.18 -37.40 -24.48
N ASP A 438 -10.27 -37.80 -25.12
CA ASP A 438 -10.49 -39.19 -25.52
C ASP A 438 -9.41 -39.60 -26.54
N GLU A 439 -8.89 -40.82 -26.40
CA GLU A 439 -7.92 -41.39 -27.33
C GLU A 439 -8.52 -41.51 -28.73
N THR A 440 -9.84 -41.72 -28.84
CA THR A 440 -10.52 -41.73 -30.15
C THR A 440 -10.54 -40.33 -30.79
N GLU A 441 -10.85 -39.28 -30.02
CA GLU A 441 -10.82 -37.88 -30.48
C GLU A 441 -9.40 -37.48 -30.91
N TRP A 442 -8.38 -37.82 -30.11
CA TRP A 442 -6.98 -37.56 -30.43
C TRP A 442 -6.56 -38.25 -31.74
N ASN A 443 -6.87 -39.53 -31.89
CA ASN A 443 -6.50 -40.30 -33.08
C ASN A 443 -7.21 -39.76 -34.34
N ALA A 444 -8.47 -39.33 -34.22
CA ALA A 444 -9.19 -38.70 -35.32
C ALA A 444 -8.57 -37.35 -35.73
N ALA A 445 -8.13 -36.55 -34.77
CA ALA A 445 -7.46 -35.26 -35.02
C ALA A 445 -6.00 -35.39 -35.47
N LEU A 446 -5.37 -36.55 -35.30
CA LEU A 446 -3.94 -36.73 -35.55
C LEU A 446 -3.54 -36.45 -37.01
N VAL A 447 -4.38 -36.85 -37.97
CA VAL A 447 -4.13 -36.63 -39.41
C VAL A 447 -4.13 -35.14 -39.77
N PRO A 448 -5.17 -34.35 -39.48
CA PRO A 448 -5.16 -32.92 -39.76
C PRO A 448 -4.07 -32.17 -38.96
N ILE A 449 -3.80 -32.58 -37.71
CA ILE A 449 -2.72 -32.00 -36.91
C ILE A 449 -1.36 -32.18 -37.60
N LYS A 450 -1.05 -33.39 -38.09
CA LYS A 450 0.20 -33.64 -38.83
C LYS A 450 0.28 -32.82 -40.12
N ALA A 451 -0.83 -32.62 -40.82
CA ALA A 451 -0.88 -31.75 -42.00
C ALA A 451 -0.61 -30.27 -41.65
N SER A 452 -1.17 -29.77 -40.55
CA SER A 452 -0.95 -28.41 -40.06
C SER A 452 0.49 -28.21 -39.56
N VAL A 453 1.08 -29.21 -38.89
CA VAL A 453 2.51 -29.19 -38.54
C VAL A 453 3.39 -29.17 -39.78
N ALA A 454 3.11 -30.01 -40.78
CA ALA A 454 3.87 -30.03 -42.03
C ALA A 454 3.78 -28.70 -42.78
N THR A 455 2.59 -28.08 -42.81
CA THR A 455 2.38 -26.75 -43.40
C THR A 455 3.21 -25.70 -42.67
N TYR A 456 3.16 -25.68 -41.34
CA TYR A 456 3.97 -24.78 -40.51
C TYR A 456 5.47 -24.97 -40.75
N GLN A 457 5.94 -26.22 -40.86
CA GLN A 457 7.35 -26.53 -41.14
C GLN A 457 7.79 -25.97 -42.49
N VAL A 458 6.98 -26.12 -43.54
CA VAL A 458 7.26 -25.56 -44.88
C VAL A 458 7.29 -24.04 -44.85
N GLU A 459 6.37 -23.40 -44.13
CA GLU A 459 6.35 -21.94 -43.95
C GLU A 459 7.58 -21.44 -43.21
N MET A 460 7.99 -22.13 -42.14
CA MET A 460 9.18 -21.78 -41.36
C MET A 460 10.47 -21.99 -42.16
N GLU A 461 10.58 -23.06 -42.94
CA GLU A 461 11.70 -23.28 -43.87
C GLU A 461 11.76 -22.18 -44.93
N THR A 462 10.62 -21.82 -45.53
CA THR A 462 10.52 -20.76 -46.53
C THR A 462 10.96 -19.42 -45.94
N LEU A 463 10.44 -19.07 -44.76
CA LEU A 463 10.80 -17.84 -44.05
C LEU A 463 12.29 -17.81 -43.65
N ALA A 464 12.84 -18.96 -43.25
CA ALA A 464 14.27 -19.08 -42.95
C ALA A 464 15.13 -18.85 -44.20
N LYS A 465 14.76 -19.47 -45.34
CA LYS A 465 15.43 -19.25 -46.63
C LYS A 465 15.38 -17.79 -47.05
N GLU A 466 14.21 -17.16 -47.04
CA GLU A 466 14.06 -15.74 -47.38
C GLU A 466 14.93 -14.83 -46.51
N ARG A 467 14.95 -15.07 -45.19
CA ARG A 467 15.78 -14.29 -44.26
C ARG A 467 17.27 -14.49 -44.50
N LEU A 468 17.70 -15.70 -44.81
CA LEU A 468 19.09 -15.99 -45.17
C LEU A 468 19.46 -15.28 -46.48
N VAL A 469 18.68 -15.47 -47.55
CA VAL A 469 18.89 -14.80 -48.84
C VAL A 469 19.02 -13.29 -48.66
N LYS A 470 18.12 -12.69 -47.88
CA LYS A 470 18.18 -11.26 -47.54
C LYS A 470 19.48 -10.91 -46.81
N ALA A 471 19.87 -11.67 -45.79
CA ALA A 471 21.10 -11.41 -45.04
C ALA A 471 22.38 -11.55 -45.87
N TYR A 472 22.41 -12.48 -46.85
CA TYR A 472 23.52 -12.60 -47.81
C TYR A 472 23.56 -11.40 -48.76
N THR A 473 22.40 -11.01 -49.29
CA THR A 473 22.26 -9.87 -50.20
C THR A 473 22.67 -8.55 -49.52
N ASP A 474 22.21 -8.33 -48.29
CA ASP A 474 22.54 -7.13 -47.50
C ASP A 474 24.05 -7.02 -47.20
N LYS A 475 24.78 -8.14 -47.22
CA LYS A 475 26.25 -8.20 -47.02
C LYS A 475 27.06 -8.23 -48.33
N GLY A 476 26.41 -8.20 -49.49
CA GLY A 476 27.08 -8.33 -50.78
C GLY A 476 27.72 -9.70 -51.02
N LEU A 477 27.27 -10.73 -50.32
CA LEU A 477 27.76 -12.10 -50.46
C LEU A 477 26.93 -12.86 -51.51
N VAL A 478 27.57 -13.79 -52.23
CA VAL A 478 26.88 -14.68 -53.18
C VAL A 478 25.95 -15.61 -52.41
N VAL A 479 24.66 -15.59 -52.74
CA VAL A 479 23.64 -16.44 -52.12
C VAL A 479 23.84 -17.89 -52.60
N PRO A 480 24.04 -18.87 -51.69
CA PRO A 480 24.13 -20.28 -52.07
C PRO A 480 22.86 -20.79 -52.73
N SER A 481 22.98 -21.78 -53.64
CA SER A 481 21.83 -22.38 -54.35
C SER A 481 20.86 -23.10 -53.41
N ASP A 482 21.34 -23.63 -52.28
CA ASP A 482 20.51 -24.02 -51.14
C ASP A 482 21.09 -23.40 -49.87
N PRO A 483 20.51 -22.30 -49.35
CA PRO A 483 21.05 -21.60 -48.19
C PRO A 483 20.91 -22.40 -46.89
N ILE A 484 20.17 -23.52 -46.87
CA ILE A 484 19.99 -24.41 -45.72
C ILE A 484 20.57 -25.79 -46.08
N GLN A 485 21.90 -25.95 -45.99
CA GLN A 485 22.56 -27.24 -46.28
C GLN A 485 22.40 -28.27 -45.15
N ASP A 486 22.10 -27.82 -43.93
CA ASP A 486 21.77 -28.68 -42.78
C ASP A 486 20.63 -28.00 -41.99
N PRO A 487 19.50 -28.66 -41.71
CA PRO A 487 18.43 -28.11 -40.87
C PRO A 487 18.94 -27.60 -39.51
N ARG A 488 19.97 -28.24 -38.94
CA ARG A 488 20.64 -27.78 -37.70
C ARG A 488 21.53 -26.54 -37.93
N SER A 489 21.97 -26.30 -39.16
CA SER A 489 22.70 -25.09 -39.56
C SER A 489 21.81 -23.85 -39.74
N MET A 490 20.47 -24.00 -39.80
CA MET A 490 19.54 -22.84 -39.78
C MET A 490 19.80 -21.90 -38.60
N PHE A 491 20.37 -22.43 -37.52
CA PHE A 491 20.67 -21.68 -36.30
C PHE A 491 22.16 -21.60 -35.99
N ARG A 492 23.01 -22.39 -36.67
CA ARG A 492 24.47 -22.39 -36.51
C ARG A 492 25.17 -22.33 -37.85
N TYR A 493 25.24 -21.15 -38.46
CA TYR A 493 26.10 -20.99 -39.63
C TYR A 493 27.51 -20.56 -39.22
N LYS A 494 28.48 -21.46 -39.40
CA LYS A 494 29.91 -21.16 -39.40
C LYS A 494 30.31 -20.87 -40.84
N ALA A 495 30.65 -19.62 -41.16
CA ALA A 495 31.24 -19.32 -42.46
C ALA A 495 32.77 -19.44 -42.35
N PRO A 496 33.45 -20.17 -43.25
CA PRO A 496 34.89 -20.03 -43.39
C PRO A 496 35.16 -18.66 -44.03
N LEU A 497 35.64 -17.72 -43.23
CA LEU A 497 36.21 -16.47 -43.72
C LEU A 497 37.54 -16.83 -44.39
N VAL A 498 37.54 -17.03 -45.71
CA VAL A 498 38.76 -16.94 -46.50
C VAL A 498 39.08 -15.45 -46.64
N LEU A 499 39.67 -14.88 -45.59
CA LEU A 499 40.38 -13.61 -45.72
C LEU A 499 41.69 -13.91 -46.46
N ASN A 500 41.84 -13.36 -47.67
CA ASN A 500 43.13 -13.25 -48.34
C ASN A 500 44.03 -12.29 -47.56
N LEU A 501 44.54 -12.76 -46.42
CA LEU A 501 45.64 -12.15 -45.68
C LEU A 501 46.60 -13.26 -45.31
N ASP A 502 47.86 -13.09 -45.71
CA ASP A 502 48.99 -13.99 -45.49
C ASP A 502 49.29 -14.21 -43.99
N TYR A 503 48.46 -14.99 -43.30
CA TYR A 503 48.76 -15.49 -41.96
C TYR A 503 48.55 -17.01 -41.90
N PRO A 504 49.59 -17.79 -41.52
CA PRO A 504 49.56 -19.24 -41.55
C PRO A 504 49.04 -19.82 -40.23
N ASP A 505 47.80 -19.50 -39.84
CA ASP A 505 47.14 -20.20 -38.73
C ASP A 505 45.63 -20.27 -38.97
N GLU A 506 45.14 -21.46 -39.31
CA GLU A 506 43.72 -21.80 -39.39
C GLU A 506 43.08 -21.64 -38.00
N ARG A 507 42.42 -20.51 -37.75
CA ARG A 507 41.45 -20.40 -36.66
C ARG A 507 40.07 -20.13 -37.23
N ASP A 508 39.17 -21.08 -36.98
CA ASP A 508 37.75 -21.02 -37.32
C ASP A 508 37.10 -19.75 -36.73
N ALA A 509 36.75 -18.79 -37.59
CA ALA A 509 35.91 -17.66 -37.21
C ALA A 509 34.44 -18.11 -37.17
N VAL A 510 33.94 -18.47 -35.99
CA VAL A 510 32.51 -18.69 -35.76
C VAL A 510 31.81 -17.33 -35.79
N LEU A 511 31.01 -17.06 -36.82
CA LEU A 511 30.10 -15.91 -36.82
C LEU A 511 29.12 -16.08 -35.65
N PRO A 512 29.13 -15.19 -34.64
CA PRO A 512 28.14 -15.28 -33.58
C PRO A 512 26.80 -14.88 -34.18
N PHE A 513 25.84 -15.79 -34.16
CA PHE A 513 24.41 -15.51 -34.35
C PHE A 513 23.65 -15.62 -33.01
N PRO A 514 24.06 -14.99 -31.88
CA PRO A 514 23.51 -15.34 -30.56
C PRO A 514 22.14 -14.69 -30.32
N ALA A 515 21.79 -13.64 -31.08
CA ALA A 515 20.56 -12.88 -30.85
C ALA A 515 19.29 -13.62 -31.30
N ILE A 516 19.33 -14.32 -32.44
CA ILE A 516 18.18 -15.11 -32.92
C ILE A 516 18.09 -16.43 -32.15
N HIS A 517 19.24 -17.01 -31.80
CA HIS A 517 19.35 -18.26 -31.04
C HIS A 517 18.86 -18.12 -29.59
N ARG A 518 19.17 -17.02 -28.89
CA ARG A 518 18.63 -16.73 -27.55
C ARG A 518 17.14 -16.44 -27.59
N VAL A 519 16.69 -15.59 -28.52
CA VAL A 519 15.26 -15.23 -28.62
C VAL A 519 14.37 -16.43 -28.99
N MET A 520 14.88 -17.44 -29.71
CA MET A 520 14.11 -18.65 -30.00
C MET A 520 14.21 -19.73 -28.91
N ARG A 521 15.38 -19.91 -28.27
CA ARG A 521 15.56 -20.86 -27.16
C ARG A 521 14.87 -20.38 -25.87
N ASP A 522 14.99 -19.09 -25.52
CA ASP A 522 14.35 -18.47 -24.35
C ASP A 522 12.80 -18.45 -24.50
N ARG A 523 12.29 -18.65 -25.71
CA ARG A 523 10.85 -18.75 -26.02
C ARG A 523 10.34 -20.21 -26.02
N GLN A 524 11.23 -21.20 -26.08
CA GLN A 524 10.88 -22.63 -26.02
C GLN A 524 10.74 -23.14 -24.58
N ASP A 525 11.52 -22.62 -23.61
CA ASP A 525 11.58 -23.18 -22.25
C ASP A 525 10.75 -22.40 -21.20
N GLY A 526 10.17 -21.25 -21.54
CA GLY A 526 9.29 -20.48 -20.63
C GLY A 526 9.96 -19.91 -19.37
N SER A 527 11.25 -20.17 -19.15
CA SER A 527 12.04 -19.69 -18.02
C SER A 527 12.77 -18.39 -18.37
N ARG A 528 12.54 -17.32 -17.60
CA ARG A 528 13.29 -16.06 -17.72
C ARG A 528 14.58 -16.15 -16.92
N PHE A 529 15.71 -16.32 -17.60
CA PHE A 529 17.04 -16.20 -16.99
C PHE A 529 17.49 -14.73 -16.94
N ASN A 530 18.06 -14.30 -15.81
CA ASN A 530 18.50 -12.92 -15.60
C ASN A 530 19.79 -12.62 -16.38
N VAL A 531 19.65 -11.92 -17.51
CA VAL A 531 20.70 -11.60 -18.50
C VAL A 531 21.90 -10.88 -17.89
N VAL A 532 21.71 -10.16 -16.78
CA VAL A 532 22.77 -9.35 -16.14
C VAL A 532 23.87 -10.20 -15.50
N ALA A 533 23.52 -11.37 -14.93
CA ALA A 533 24.49 -12.21 -14.22
C ALA A 533 25.43 -12.99 -15.16
N ALA A 534 24.91 -13.47 -16.29
CA ALA A 534 25.70 -14.24 -17.26
C ALA A 534 26.66 -13.34 -18.06
N VAL A 535 26.22 -12.13 -18.43
CA VAL A 535 27.09 -11.13 -19.08
C VAL A 535 28.19 -10.66 -18.13
N ALA A 536 27.89 -10.50 -16.83
CA ALA A 536 28.89 -10.17 -15.82
C ALA A 536 29.93 -11.28 -15.59
N ALA A 537 29.60 -12.55 -15.85
CA ALA A 537 30.53 -13.67 -15.73
C ALA A 537 31.49 -13.76 -16.94
N GLU A 538 31.03 -13.47 -18.15
CA GLU A 538 31.84 -13.46 -19.37
C GLU A 538 32.82 -12.27 -19.43
N PHE A 539 32.45 -11.10 -18.88
CA PHE A 539 33.36 -9.94 -18.83
C PHE A 539 34.42 -10.01 -17.72
N ARG A 540 34.32 -10.95 -16.77
CA ARG A 540 35.33 -11.17 -15.72
C ARG A 540 36.56 -11.93 -16.19
N THR A 541 36.52 -12.57 -17.36
CA THR A 541 37.64 -13.35 -17.91
C THR A 541 38.51 -12.56 -18.89
N VAL A 542 38.15 -11.31 -19.21
CA VAL A 542 38.93 -10.40 -20.06
C VAL A 542 39.87 -9.57 -19.17
N PRO A 543 41.20 -9.72 -19.25
CA PRO A 543 42.15 -9.07 -18.33
C PRO A 543 42.10 -7.54 -18.32
N GLU A 544 41.63 -6.91 -19.40
CA GLU A 544 41.69 -5.45 -19.61
C GLU A 544 40.50 -4.68 -19.02
N VAL A 545 39.46 -5.34 -18.51
CA VAL A 545 38.25 -4.67 -17.92
C VAL A 545 38.25 -4.68 -16.38
N ARG A 546 39.27 -5.28 -15.76
CA ARG A 546 39.36 -5.44 -14.29
C ARG A 546 39.43 -4.12 -13.51
N GLY A 547 39.84 -3.01 -14.14
CA GLY A 547 40.02 -1.72 -13.47
C GLY A 547 38.75 -0.89 -13.24
N TRP A 548 37.61 -1.26 -13.82
CA TRP A 548 36.41 -0.40 -13.80
C TRP A 548 35.38 -0.74 -12.71
N PHE A 549 35.49 -1.89 -12.04
CA PHE A 549 34.51 -2.35 -11.04
C PHE A 549 35.04 -2.48 -9.60
N ASP A 550 36.35 -2.35 -9.36
CA ASP A 550 36.94 -2.46 -8.01
C ASP A 550 36.99 -1.11 -7.27
N GLY A 551 35.82 -0.47 -7.15
CA GLY A 551 35.68 0.88 -6.60
C GLY A 551 34.62 1.03 -5.53
N ARG A 552 34.46 0.04 -4.63
CA ARG A 552 33.84 0.18 -3.29
C ARG A 552 33.73 -1.20 -2.61
N ASN A 553 34.60 -1.46 -1.63
CA ASN A 553 34.30 -2.27 -0.46
C ASN A 553 35.36 -1.98 0.61
N ASP A 554 35.08 -0.98 1.43
CA ASP A 554 35.77 -0.83 2.71
C ASP A 554 35.30 -1.96 3.63
N THR A 555 36.22 -2.89 3.90
CA THR A 555 36.07 -3.97 4.87
C THR A 555 35.97 -3.40 6.29
N LEU A 556 34.77 -3.49 6.88
CA LEU A 556 34.58 -3.48 8.32
C LEU A 556 35.11 -4.81 8.87
N LYS A 557 36.23 -4.76 9.61
CA LYS A 557 36.69 -5.86 10.47
C LYS A 557 35.72 -5.97 11.65
N VAL A 558 35.08 -7.12 11.81
CA VAL A 558 34.45 -7.54 13.06
C VAL A 558 35.24 -8.75 13.57
N ASP A 559 35.94 -8.55 14.68
CA ASP A 559 36.59 -9.60 15.45
C ASP A 559 35.51 -10.49 16.09
N LEU A 560 35.43 -11.75 15.68
CA LEU A 560 34.68 -12.79 16.40
C LEU A 560 35.65 -13.47 17.37
N GLY A 561 35.64 -12.98 18.61
CA GLY A 561 36.22 -13.69 19.74
C GLY A 561 35.35 -14.88 20.12
N ALA A 562 35.91 -16.08 19.96
CA ALA A 562 35.34 -17.32 20.46
C ALA A 562 35.45 -17.37 21.98
N THR A 563 34.33 -17.56 22.68
CA THR A 563 34.31 -18.02 24.07
C THR A 563 33.52 -19.31 24.15
N ALA A 564 34.24 -20.37 24.48
CA ALA A 564 33.70 -21.65 24.93
C ALA A 564 32.96 -21.48 26.26
N CYS A 565 31.79 -22.10 26.38
CA CYS A 565 31.14 -22.37 27.65
C CYS A 565 30.77 -23.85 27.70
N GLU A 566 31.69 -24.64 28.26
CA GLU A 566 31.36 -25.87 28.97
C GLU A 566 30.72 -25.51 30.33
N GLY A 567 29.79 -26.34 30.81
CA GLY A 567 29.56 -26.48 32.25
C GLY A 567 28.12 -26.36 32.75
N GLY A 568 27.46 -27.51 32.88
CA GLY A 568 26.94 -27.99 34.16
C GLY A 568 25.71 -27.31 34.79
N MET A 569 24.57 -27.99 34.66
CA MET A 569 23.58 -28.10 35.75
C MET A 569 24.20 -28.91 36.91
N PRO A 570 23.89 -28.60 38.19
CA PRO A 570 22.68 -29.13 38.82
C PRO A 570 22.02 -28.25 39.91
N PHE A 571 20.69 -28.17 39.91
CA PHE A 571 19.77 -28.69 40.95
C PHE A 571 18.31 -28.34 40.62
#